data_AF-A0A248TDA8-F1
#
_entry.id   AF-A0A248TDA8-F1
#
_cell.length_a   1.000
_cell.length_b   1.000
_cell.length_c   1.000
_cell.angle_alpha   90.00
_cell.angle_beta   90.00
_cell.angle_gamma   90.00
#
_symmetry.space_group_name_H-M   'P 1'
#
loop_
_entity.id
_entity.type
_entity.pdbx_description
1 polymer ?
#
loop_
_entity_poly.entity_id
_entity_poly.type
_entity_poly.pdbx_seq_one_letter_code
_entity_poly.pdbx_strand_id
1 'polypeptide(L)' 'MMFPTIVSKQDNVVHIVKNQKKTECGFTYHHFTIVNRSDLRRIKFISKDSITCAMCLQHYLNQK' A
#
# COMPACT_ATOMS: atom_id res chain seq x y z
N MET A 1 12.20 3.03 -8.83
CA MET A 1 11.97 2.07 -7.72
C MET A 1 10.55 1.57 -7.80
N MET A 2 10.34 0.28 -7.56
CA MET A 2 9.00 -0.33 -7.49
C MET A 2 8.64 -0.57 -6.03
N PHE A 3 7.40 -0.29 -5.67
CA PHE A 3 6.92 -0.44 -4.29
C PHE A 3 5.80 -1.47 -4.24
N PRO A 4 5.76 -2.32 -3.20
CA PRO A 4 4.58 -3.13 -2.94
C PRO A 4 3.43 -2.18 -2.61
N THR A 5 2.34 -2.28 -3.36
CA THR A 5 1.17 -1.41 -3.22
C THR A 5 -0.11 -2.20 -3.22
N ILE A 6 -1.15 -1.60 -2.64
CA ILE A 6 -2.50 -2.13 -2.69
C ILE A 6 -3.49 -1.03 -3.04
N VAL A 7 -4.50 -1.40 -3.82
CA VAL A 7 -5.62 -0.52 -4.15
C VAL A 7 -6.66 -0.64 -3.04
N SER A 8 -6.92 0.46 -2.34
CA SER A 8 -8.04 0.53 -1.39
C SER A 8 -9.35 0.45 -2.17
N LYS A 9 -10.24 -0.46 -1.78
CA LYS A 9 -11.59 -0.55 -2.37
C LYS A 9 -12.51 0.58 -1.90
N GLN A 10 -12.19 1.24 -0.78
CA GLN A 10 -13.02 2.32 -0.23
C GLN A 10 -12.82 3.61 -1.01
N ASP A 11 -11.56 3.96 -1.29
CA ASP A 11 -11.22 5.25 -1.89
C ASP A 11 -10.69 5.14 -3.33
N ASN A 12 -10.52 3.91 -3.84
CA ASN A 12 -9.85 3.62 -5.12
C ASN A 12 -8.45 4.24 -5.22
N VAL A 13 -7.80 4.41 -4.07
CA VAL A 13 -6.48 5.01 -3.93
C VAL A 13 -5.43 3.90 -3.83
N VAL A 14 -4.25 4.17 -4.39
CA VAL A 14 -3.12 3.25 -4.37
C VAL A 14 -2.18 3.60 -3.23
N HIS A 15 -2.02 2.69 -2.29
CA HIS A 15 -1.24 2.87 -1.08
C HIS A 15 0.01 2.00 -1.10
N ILE A 16 1.11 2.49 -0.52
CA ILE A 16 2.35 1.71 -0.32
C ILE A 16 2.16 0.79 0.88
N VAL A 17 2.38 -0.51 0.68
CA VAL A 17 2.37 -1.50 1.74
C VAL A 17 3.61 -1.31 2.62
N LYS A 18 3.38 -1.14 3.92
CA LYS A 18 4.42 -1.06 4.94
C LYS A 18 4.65 -2.44 5.56
N ASN A 19 3.56 -2.98 6.11
CA ASN A 19 3.53 -4.25 6.83
C ASN A 19 2.33 -5.08 6.37
N GLN A 20 2.27 -6.35 6.80
CA GLN A 20 1.20 -7.31 6.47
C GLN A 20 -0.24 -6.79 6.59
N LYS A 21 -0.50 -5.81 7.46
CA LYS A 21 -1.86 -5.28 7.72
C LYS A 21 -2.01 -3.81 7.38
N LYS A 22 -0.91 -3.07 7.20
CA LYS A 22 -0.90 -1.61 7.19
C LYS A 22 -0.06 -1.04 6.05
N THR A 23 -0.49 0.10 5.53
CA THR A 23 0.24 0.89 4.55
C THR A 23 1.11 1.95 5.23
N GLU A 24 1.99 2.60 4.46
CA GLU A 24 2.82 3.70 4.95
C GLU A 24 1.98 4.85 5.53
N CYS A 25 0.83 5.14 4.92
CA CYS A 25 -0.09 6.15 5.43
C CYS A 25 -0.96 5.70 6.62
N GLY A 26 -0.76 4.47 7.13
CA GLY A 26 -1.54 3.91 8.23
C GLY A 26 -2.88 3.28 7.84
N PHE A 27 -3.21 3.22 6.54
CA PHE A 27 -4.43 2.56 6.06
C PHE A 27 -4.32 1.04 6.31
N THR A 28 -5.37 0.48 6.91
CA THR A 28 -5.43 -0.96 7.21
C THR A 28 -6.16 -1.66 6.08
N TYR A 29 -5.43 -2.36 5.24
CA TYR A 29 -5.99 -3.02 4.05
C TYR A 29 -6.39 -4.48 4.29
N HIS A 30 -6.15 -4.98 5.51
CA HIS A 30 -6.38 -6.36 5.92
C HIS A 30 -7.19 -6.38 7.21
N HIS A 31 -8.44 -6.84 7.12
CA HIS A 31 -9.32 -6.99 8.29
C HIS A 31 -9.02 -8.26 9.11
N PHE A 32 -8.47 -9.29 8.47
CA PHE A 32 -8.22 -10.58 9.11
C PHE A 32 -6.84 -10.64 9.76
N THR A 33 -6.75 -11.35 10.88
CA THR A 33 -5.51 -11.52 11.65
C THR A 33 -4.48 -12.36 10.91
N ILE A 34 -4.93 -13.23 10.00
CA ILE A 34 -4.13 -14.18 9.23
C ILE A 34 -3.99 -13.68 7.80
N VAL A 35 -2.75 -13.59 7.31
CA VAL A 35 -2.45 -13.25 5.93
C VAL A 35 -2.54 -14.51 5.08
N ASN A 36 -3.46 -14.53 4.12
CA ASN A 36 -3.60 -15.63 3.17
C ASN A 36 -2.86 -15.33 1.87
N ARG A 37 -2.46 -16.39 1.15
CA ARG A 37 -1.80 -16.27 -0.17
C ARG A 37 -2.62 -15.43 -1.15
N SER A 38 -3.95 -15.52 -1.08
CA SER A 38 -4.86 -14.74 -1.91
C SER A 38 -4.74 -13.25 -1.68
N ASP A 39 -4.45 -12.81 -0.45
CA ASP A 39 -4.28 -11.39 -0.15
C ASP A 39 -2.90 -10.88 -0.57
N LEU A 40 -1.86 -11.70 -0.45
CA LEU A 40 -0.55 -11.38 -1.01
C LEU A 40 -0.60 -11.16 -2.52
N ARG A 41 -1.46 -11.89 -3.25
CA ARG A 41 -1.70 -11.67 -4.69
C ARG A 41 -2.35 -10.32 -5.01
N ARG A 42 -2.97 -9.65 -4.03
CA ARG A 42 -3.56 -8.32 -4.20
C ARG A 42 -2.51 -7.21 -4.10
N ILE A 43 -1.34 -7.53 -3.55
CA ILE A 43 -0.18 -6.63 -3.51
C ILE A 43 0.44 -6.61 -4.90
N LYS A 44 0.51 -5.43 -5.51
CA LYS A 44 1.14 -5.21 -6.81
C LYS A 44 2.37 -4.33 -6.64
N PHE A 45 3.43 -4.66 -7.36
CA PHE A 45 4.60 -3.80 -7.44
C PHE A 45 4.39 -2.78 -8.55
N ILE A 46 4.33 -1.50 -8.21
CA ILE A 46 4.16 -0.41 -9.18
C ILE A 46 5.21 0.68 -8.99
N SER A 47 5.38 1.52 -10.01
CA SER A 47 6.26 2.68 -9.95
C SER A 47 5.69 3.77 -9.04
N LYS A 48 6.58 4.63 -8.52
CA LYS A 48 6.18 5.77 -7.68
C LYS A 48 5.12 6.66 -8.33
N ASP A 49 5.21 6.81 -9.65
CA ASP A 49 4.38 7.74 -10.43
C ASP A 49 2.93 7.24 -10.52
N SER A 50 2.70 5.97 -10.21
CA SER A 50 1.36 5.35 -10.14
C SER A 50 0.75 5.38 -8.73
N ILE A 51 1.45 5.91 -7.73
CA ILE A 51 0.97 5.96 -6.35
C ILE A 51 0.08 7.19 -6.19
N THR A 52 -1.22 6.97 -5.99
CA THR A 52 -2.19 8.07 -5.86
C THR A 52 -2.43 8.50 -4.41
N CYS A 53 -1.91 7.76 -3.42
CA CYS A 53 -2.00 8.17 -2.02
C CYS A 53 -0.98 9.28 -1.70
N ALA A 54 -1.45 10.51 -1.51
CA ALA A 54 -0.61 11.67 -1.15
C ALA A 54 0.21 11.43 0.13
N MET A 55 -0.39 10.82 1.16
CA MET A 55 0.30 10.49 2.41
C MET A 55 1.42 9.46 2.22
N CYS A 56 1.20 8.42 1.40
CA CYS A 56 2.25 7.46 1.09
C CYS A 56 3.38 8.10 0.28
N LEU A 57 3.03 9.00 -0.65
CA LEU A 57 4.01 9.74 -1.44
C LEU A 57 4.87 10.65 -0.55
N GLN A 58 4.25 11.37 0.39
CA GLN A 58 4.97 12.21 1.36
C GLN A 58 5.86 11.41 2.31
N HIS A 59 5.36 10.30 2.87
CA HIS A 59 6.16 9.41 3.72
C HIS A 59 7.40 8.87 3.01
N TYR A 60 7.33 8.69 1.69
CA TYR A 60 8.49 8.33 0.88
C TYR A 60 9.42 9.52 0.63
N LEU A 61 8.89 10.69 0.27
CA LEU A 61 9.71 11.89 0.01
C LEU A 61 10.47 12.36 1.25
N ASN A 62 9.92 12.18 2.45
CA ASN A 62 10.57 12.53 3.72
C ASN A 62 11.63 11.52 4.20
N GLN A 63 11.76 10.36 3.56
CA GLN A 63 12.82 9.38 3.87
C GLN A 63 14.08 9.57 3.01
N LYS A 64 14.20 10.73 2.35
CA LYS A 64 15.34 11.15 1.56
C LYS A 64 16.21 12.12 2.36
#